data_AF-A0A2E7D6W9-F1
#
_entry.id   AF-A0A2E7D6W9-F1
#
_cell.length_a   1.000
_cell.length_b   1.000
_cell.length_c   1.000
_cell.angle_alpha   90.00
_cell.angle_beta   90.00
_cell.angle_gamma   90.00
#
_symmetry.space_group_name_H-M   'P 1'
#
loop_
_entity.id
_entity.type
_entity.pdbx_description
1 polymer ?
#
loop_
_entity_poly.entity_id
_entity_poly.type
_entity_poly.pdbx_seq_one_letter_code
_entity_poly.pdbx_strand_id
1 'polypeptide(L)'
;MGSSLNLSLTDELRSFIDENCGDGTLYATPSEFVRDVLREKKQQIDAEEIRQGILEGLHDAVEGRIVEFNGDLKSLIDEPGE
;
A
#
# COMPACT_ATOMS: atom_id res chain seq x y z
N MET A 1 10.28 13.15 -13.23
CA MET A 1 9.60 14.47 -13.14
C MET A 1 8.52 14.34 -12.08
N GLY A 2 8.55 15.17 -11.04
CA GLY A 2 7.58 15.10 -9.94
C GLY A 2 6.34 15.92 -10.26
N SER A 3 5.16 15.32 -10.10
CA SER A 3 3.89 16.03 -10.17
C SER A 3 3.66 16.80 -8.87
N SER A 4 3.28 18.07 -8.94
CA SER A 4 2.91 18.86 -7.77
C SER A 4 1.50 18.51 -7.31
N LEU A 5 1.32 18.29 -6.01
CA LEU A 5 0.03 18.11 -5.37
C LEU A 5 -0.19 19.29 -4.40
N ASN A 6 -1.28 20.04 -4.59
CA ASN A 6 -1.70 21.05 -3.62
C ASN A 6 -2.72 20.41 -2.67
N LEU A 7 -2.42 20.44 -1.38
CA LEU A 7 -3.27 19.87 -0.33
C LEU A 7 -3.70 20.98 0.61
N SER A 8 -5.01 21.10 0.82
CA SER A 8 -5.56 21.90 1.91
C SER A 8 -5.62 21.01 3.16
N LEU A 9 -5.01 21.48 4.25
CA LEU A 9 -4.98 20.77 5.52
C LEU A 9 -5.82 21.53 6.55
N THR A 10 -6.35 20.79 7.53
CA THR A 10 -6.87 21.40 8.75
C THR A 10 -5.72 21.98 9.56
N ASP A 11 -6.02 22.93 10.44
CA ASP A 11 -5.01 23.53 11.31
C ASP A 11 -4.32 22.48 12.19
N GLU A 12 -5.07 21.49 12.67
CA GLU A 12 -4.54 20.36 13.44
C GLU A 12 -3.47 19.57 12.67
N LEU A 13 -3.77 19.18 11.41
CA LEU A 13 -2.81 18.44 10.59
C LEU A 13 -1.59 19.28 10.22
N ARG A 14 -1.77 20.60 10.07
CA ARG A 14 -0.67 21.52 9.83
C ARG A 14 0.24 21.61 11.04
N SER A 15 -0.31 21.77 12.24
CA SER A 15 0.45 21.78 13.49
C SER A 15 1.21 20.47 13.69
N PHE A 16 0.58 19.33 13.40
CA PHE A 16 1.25 18.03 13.46
C PHE A 16 2.47 17.96 12.53
N ILE A 17 2.36 18.47 11.30
CA ILE A 17 3.49 18.50 10.37
C ILE A 17 4.60 19.44 10.88
N ASP A 18 4.23 20.62 11.36
CA ASP A 18 5.19 21.62 11.87
C ASP A 18 5.93 21.11 13.13
N GLU A 19 5.32 20.27 13.96
CA GLU A 19 5.99 19.64 15.11
C GLU A 19 6.98 18.55 14.70
N ASN A 20 6.74 17.89 13.57
CA ASN A 20 7.57 16.80 13.06
C ASN A 20 8.62 17.24 12.02
N CYS A 21 8.57 18.51 11.59
CA CYS A 21 9.45 19.09 10.57
C CYS A 21 10.16 20.33 11.10
N GLY A 22 11.46 20.49 10.83
CA GLY A 22 12.19 21.69 11.19
C GLY A 22 13.65 21.44 11.55
N ASP A 23 14.33 22.50 11.97
CA ASP A 23 15.75 22.40 12.35
C ASP A 23 15.93 21.50 13.58
N GLY A 24 16.59 20.38 13.37
CA GLY A 24 16.84 19.36 14.40
C GLY A 24 15.88 18.17 14.37
N THR A 25 14.90 18.12 13.45
CA THR A 25 14.06 16.93 13.24
C THR A 25 14.58 16.06 12.10
N LEU A 26 13.98 14.89 11.91
CA LEU A 26 14.34 13.95 10.83
C LEU A 26 14.07 14.53 9.43
N TYR A 27 13.16 15.50 9.31
CA TYR A 27 12.71 16.04 8.04
C TYR A 27 12.91 17.56 7.98
N ALA A 28 13.63 18.02 6.96
CA ALA A 28 13.95 19.44 6.80
C ALA A 28 12.76 20.25 6.27
N THR A 29 11.82 19.61 5.55
CA THR A 29 10.65 20.29 4.98
C THR A 29 9.35 19.52 5.19
N PRO A 30 8.21 20.22 5.37
CA PRO A 30 6.88 19.62 5.40
C PRO A 30 6.59 18.68 4.22
N SER A 31 7.04 19.07 3.01
CA SER A 31 6.83 18.25 1.81
C SER A 31 7.61 16.94 1.82
N GLU A 32 8.76 16.89 2.49
CA GLU A 32 9.54 15.66 2.63
C GLU A 32 8.85 14.70 3.60
N PHE A 33 8.44 15.20 4.76
CA PHE A 33 7.69 14.44 5.75
C PHE A 33 6.41 13.84 5.16
N VAL A 34 5.59 14.65 4.48
CA VAL A 34 4.35 14.17 3.86
C VAL A 34 4.62 13.10 2.81
N ARG A 35 5.69 13.24 2.02
CA ARG A 35 6.04 12.21 1.01
C ARG A 35 6.42 10.90 1.68
N ASP A 36 7.14 10.93 2.79
CA ASP A 36 7.57 9.71 3.46
C ASP A 36 6.41 9.01 4.18
N VAL A 37 5.56 9.79 4.86
CA VAL A 37 4.30 9.27 5.45
C VAL A 37 3.41 8.63 4.39
N LEU A 38 3.26 9.25 3.21
CA LEU A 38 2.49 8.67 2.11
C LEU A 38 3.12 7.38 1.58
N ARG A 39 4.46 7.30 1.53
CA ARG A 39 5.17 6.10 1.10
C ARG A 39 4.96 4.96 2.09
N GLU A 40 5.11 5.23 3.38
CA GLU A 40 4.84 4.26 4.44
C GLU A 40 3.39 3.78 4.37
N LYS A 41 2.44 4.70 4.25
CA LYS A 41 1.02 4.34 4.14
C LYS A 41 0.73 3.47 2.93
N LYS A 42 1.34 3.78 1.78
CA LYS A 42 1.23 2.94 0.58
C LYS A 42 1.76 1.54 0.83
N GLN A 43 2.94 1.41 1.43
CA GLN A 43 3.53 0.09 1.73
C GLN A 43 2.64 -0.73 2.67
N GLN A 44 2.02 -0.10 3.66
CA GLN A 44 1.07 -0.75 4.56
C GLN A 44 -0.18 -1.26 3.80
N ILE A 45 -0.73 -0.45 2.90
CA ILE A 45 -1.89 -0.85 2.08
C ILE A 45 -1.52 -2.03 1.18
N ASP A 46 -0.41 -1.92 0.44
CA ASP A 46 0.07 -2.97 -0.46
C ASP A 46 0.33 -4.29 0.32
N ALA A 47 0.90 -4.19 1.53
CA ALA A 47 1.15 -5.36 2.38
C ALA A 47 -0.15 -6.00 2.89
N GLU A 48 -1.17 -5.21 3.24
CA GLU A 48 -2.47 -5.73 3.66
C GLU A 48 -3.19 -6.40 2.49
N GLU A 49 -3.14 -5.83 1.28
CA GLU A 49 -3.70 -6.47 0.07
C GLU A 49 -3.06 -7.84 -0.19
N ILE A 50 -1.72 -7.93 -0.13
CA ILE A 50 -1.00 -9.21 -0.27
C ILE A 50 -1.42 -10.19 0.82
N ARG A 51 -1.51 -9.73 2.07
CA ARG A 51 -1.91 -10.55 3.21
C ARG A 51 -3.32 -11.11 3.03
N GLN A 52 -4.27 -10.31 2.57
CA GLN A 52 -5.63 -10.76 2.27
C GLN A 52 -5.62 -11.81 1.16
N GLY A 53 -4.89 -11.59 0.06
CA GLY A 53 -4.77 -12.59 -1.01
C GLY A 53 -4.17 -13.92 -0.55
N ILE A 54 -3.20 -13.90 0.38
CA ILE A 54 -2.65 -15.13 0.97
C ILE A 54 -3.72 -15.84 1.82
N LEU A 55 -4.48 -15.11 2.64
CA LEU A 55 -5.53 -15.68 3.48
C LEU A 55 -6.65 -16.30 2.64
N GLU A 56 -7.05 -15.61 1.57
CA GLU A 56 -8.03 -16.11 0.59
C GLU A 56 -7.54 -17.40 -0.06
N GLY A 57 -6.30 -17.42 -0.59
CA GLY A 57 -5.72 -18.62 -1.20
C GLY A 57 -5.57 -19.80 -0.22
N LEU A 58 -5.23 -19.53 1.05
CA LEU A 58 -5.22 -20.56 2.10
C LEU A 58 -6.62 -21.11 2.37
N HIS A 59 -7.63 -20.24 2.41
CA HIS A 59 -9.01 -20.64 2.60
C HIS A 59 -9.51 -21.50 1.43
N ASP A 60 -9.19 -21.12 0.20
CA ASP A 60 -9.46 -21.90 -1.00
C ASP A 60 -8.80 -23.29 -0.95
N ALA A 61 -7.55 -23.38 -0.50
CA ALA A 61 -6.85 -24.64 -0.33
C ALA A 61 -7.51 -25.56 0.71
N VAL A 62 -7.97 -25.00 1.84
CA VAL A 62 -8.70 -25.75 2.88
C VAL A 62 -10.04 -26.25 2.37
N GLU A 63 -10.75 -25.44 1.57
CA GLU A 63 -12.06 -25.77 1.02
C GLU A 63 -11.98 -26.60 -0.27
N GLY A 64 -10.77 -26.94 -0.72
CA GLY A 64 -10.53 -27.77 -1.91
C GLY A 64 -10.77 -27.05 -3.24
N ARG A 65 -10.90 -25.72 -3.25
CA ARG A 65 -10.94 -24.88 -4.46
C ARG A 65 -9.54 -24.67 -5.02
N ILE A 66 -8.92 -25.76 -5.46
CA ILE A 66 -7.56 -25.76 -6.01
C ILE A 66 -7.58 -26.16 -7.48
N VAL A 67 -6.65 -25.61 -8.25
CA VAL A 67 -6.43 -25.99 -9.65
C VAL A 67 -5.03 -26.58 -9.78
N GLU A 68 -4.90 -27.66 -10.55
CA GLU A 68 -3.60 -28.27 -10.79
C GLU A 68 -2.71 -27.33 -11.61
N PHE A 69 -1.49 -27.08 -11.12
CA PHE A 69 -0.55 -26.19 -11.80
C PHE A 69 0.09 -26.90 -12.99
N ASN A 70 -0.32 -26.53 -14.21
CA ASN A 70 0.14 -27.13 -15.47
C ASN A 70 1.35 -26.42 -16.10
N GLY A 71 2.05 -25.55 -15.36
CA GLY A 71 3.26 -24.85 -15.83
C GLY A 71 3.02 -23.47 -16.45
N ASP A 72 1.76 -23.09 -16.72
CA ASP A 72 1.38 -21.74 -17.14
C ASP A 72 0.36 -21.13 -16.18
N LEU A 73 0.81 -20.13 -15.42
CA LEU A 73 0.02 -19.47 -14.39
C LEU A 73 -0.95 -18.44 -14.99
N LYS A 74 -0.66 -17.88 -16.18
CA LYS A 74 -1.57 -16.93 -16.84
C LYS A 74 -2.80 -17.65 -17.37
N SER A 75 -2.60 -18.79 -18.03
CA SER A 75 -3.72 -19.60 -18.54
C SER A 75 -4.70 -20.01 -17.44
N LEU A 76 -4.19 -20.30 -16.24
CA LEU A 76 -5.01 -20.67 -15.07
C LEU A 76 -5.79 -19.51 -14.46
N ILE A 77 -5.35 -18.25 -14.66
CA ILE A 77 -6.04 -17.05 -14.14
C ILE A 77 -7.09 -16.54 -15.13
N ASP A 78 -6.82 -16.65 -16.43
CA ASP A 78 -7.70 -16.18 -17.50
C ASP A 78 -8.83 -17.16 -17.85
N GLU A 79 -8.75 -18.42 -17.40
CA GLU A 79 -9.87 -19.38 -17.49
C GLU A 79 -10.77 -19.24 -16.25
N PRO A 80 -11.92 -18.54 -16.33
CA PRO A 80 -12.91 -18.60 -15.27
C PRO A 80 -13.41 -20.05 -15.22
N GLY A 81 -13.27 -20.68 -14.05
CA GLY A 81 -13.66 -22.08 -13.84
C GLY A 81 -15.06 -22.39 -14.39
N GLU A 82 -15.12 -23.45 -15.20
CA GLU A 82 -16.36 -24.08 -15.69
C GLU A 82 -16.89 -25.10 -14.69
#